data_AF-A7WPZ7-F1
#
_entry.id   AF-A7WPZ7-F1
#
_cell.length_a   1.000
_cell.length_b   1.000
_cell.length_c   1.000
_cell.angle_alpha   90.00
_cell.angle_beta   90.00
_cell.angle_gamma   90.00
#
_symmetry.space_group_name_H-M   'P 1'
#
loop_
_entity.id
_entity.type
_entity.pdbx_description
1 polymer ?
#
loop_
_entity_poly.entity_id
_entity_poly.type
_entity_poly.pdbx_seq_one_letter_code
_entity_poly.pdbx_strand_id
1 'polypeptide(L)'
;MLRALLALLSLLAHAVAQSSPSCDNEAGQVYPMSVGKEVGVCLQDPSKHALTDIDGNPRELEPGEKPMELSEDCKAFIKINEVCDKEIEEHCEGQYFQGDTMTCLTQWKYDVLGDDCKGVLPKKEAESVEVDADKAAWRAKRKGARDAAIKEIEKDKKKKEDAAKKGKKRRKSKKEL
;
A
#
# COMPACT_ATOMS: atom_id res chain seq x y z
N MET A 1 -44.05 11.41 -0.02
CA MET A 1 -42.76 12.07 0.32
C MET A 1 -41.58 11.11 0.49
N LEU A 2 -41.75 9.78 0.43
CA LEU A 2 -40.66 8.80 0.59
C LEU A 2 -39.78 8.56 -0.66
N ARG A 3 -40.19 9.05 -1.84
CA ARG A 3 -39.49 8.79 -3.12
C ARG A 3 -38.42 9.82 -3.48
N ALA A 4 -38.39 10.98 -2.79
CA ALA A 4 -37.41 12.03 -3.05
C ALA A 4 -36.09 11.84 -2.27
N LEU A 5 -36.08 11.03 -1.20
CA LEU A 5 -34.87 10.79 -0.40
C LEU A 5 -33.93 9.71 -1.00
N LEU A 6 -34.40 8.90 -1.94
CA LEU A 6 -33.60 7.82 -2.55
C LEU A 6 -32.70 8.30 -3.71
N ALA A 7 -32.94 9.48 -4.27
CA ALA A 7 -32.14 10.01 -5.39
C ALA A 7 -30.83 10.70 -4.95
N LEU A 8 -30.72 11.13 -3.69
CA LEU A 8 -29.54 11.83 -3.18
C LEU A 8 -28.44 10.91 -2.64
N LEU A 9 -28.72 9.63 -2.41
CA LEU A 9 -27.70 8.67 -1.95
C LEU A 9 -26.82 8.08 -3.07
N SER A 10 -27.17 8.30 -4.34
CA SER A 10 -26.49 7.63 -5.46
C SER A 10 -25.29 8.40 -6.05
N LEU A 11 -24.98 9.60 -5.54
CA LEU A 11 -23.84 10.41 -6.03
C LEU A 11 -22.57 10.35 -5.16
N LEU A 12 -22.59 9.71 -3.98
CA LEU A 12 -21.40 9.63 -3.10
C LEU A 12 -20.50 8.40 -3.31
N ALA A 13 -20.70 7.62 -4.39
CA ALA A 13 -20.03 6.32 -4.57
C ALA A 13 -18.75 6.33 -5.45
N HIS A 14 -18.20 7.48 -5.84
CA HIS A 14 -17.07 7.52 -6.79
C HIS A 14 -15.79 8.23 -6.31
N ALA A 15 -15.64 8.51 -5.01
CA ALA A 15 -14.32 8.81 -4.45
C ALA A 15 -13.54 7.49 -4.29
N VAL A 16 -13.25 6.83 -5.40
CA VAL A 16 -12.25 5.78 -5.46
C VAL A 16 -10.95 6.50 -5.12
N ALA A 17 -10.37 6.18 -3.96
CA ALA A 17 -9.01 6.55 -3.68
C ALA A 17 -8.19 6.01 -4.84
N GLN A 18 -7.80 6.90 -5.75
CA GLN A 18 -6.83 6.57 -6.79
C GLN A 18 -5.55 6.29 -6.02
N SER A 19 -5.34 5.02 -5.68
CA SER A 19 -4.02 4.52 -5.35
C SER A 19 -3.12 5.05 -6.45
N SER A 20 -2.10 5.80 -6.08
CA SER A 20 -1.15 6.40 -7.00
C SER A 20 -0.83 5.39 -8.11
N PRO A 21 -0.80 5.81 -9.39
CA PRO A 21 -0.49 4.88 -10.47
C PRO A 21 0.89 4.27 -10.19
N SER A 22 0.91 3.01 -9.79
CA SER A 22 2.14 2.24 -9.60
C SER A 22 2.18 1.15 -10.64
N CYS A 23 3.38 0.90 -11.18
CA CYS A 23 3.62 -0.22 -12.08
C CYS A 23 3.92 -1.52 -11.30
N ASP A 24 3.71 -1.59 -9.98
CA ASP A 24 4.19 -2.72 -9.18
C ASP A 24 3.59 -4.05 -9.63
N ASN A 25 2.31 -4.03 -10.05
CA ASN A 25 1.62 -5.23 -10.50
C ASN A 25 2.17 -5.72 -11.85
N GLU A 26 2.31 -4.81 -12.81
CA GLU A 26 2.88 -5.10 -14.11
C GLU A 26 4.35 -5.48 -14.00
N ALA A 27 5.17 -4.69 -13.29
CA ALA A 27 6.58 -4.96 -13.04
C ALA A 27 6.80 -6.30 -12.35
N GLY A 28 5.96 -6.67 -11.38
CA GLY A 28 6.02 -7.97 -10.72
C GLY A 28 5.69 -9.15 -11.64
N GLN A 29 4.89 -8.95 -12.69
CA GLN A 29 4.55 -10.00 -13.66
C GLN A 29 5.62 -10.19 -14.73
N VAL A 30 6.21 -9.10 -15.23
CA VAL A 30 7.24 -9.19 -16.30
C VAL A 30 8.67 -9.27 -15.76
N TYR A 31 8.93 -8.82 -14.53
CA TYR A 31 10.30 -8.69 -14.03
C TYR A 31 10.42 -8.79 -12.49
N PRO A 32 10.06 -9.94 -11.88
CA PRO A 32 10.01 -10.11 -10.42
C PRO A 32 11.37 -10.03 -9.70
N MET A 33 12.48 -10.12 -10.44
CA MET A 33 13.83 -10.25 -9.86
C MET A 33 14.62 -8.94 -9.79
N SER A 34 14.07 -7.84 -10.30
CA SER A 34 14.81 -6.58 -10.43
C SER A 34 14.12 -5.44 -9.69
N VAL A 35 14.91 -4.51 -9.17
CA VAL A 35 14.46 -3.46 -8.26
C VAL A 35 15.19 -2.16 -8.54
N GLY A 36 14.44 -1.12 -8.91
CA GLY A 36 15.00 0.20 -9.18
C GLY A 36 15.06 0.51 -10.67
N LYS A 37 16.12 1.18 -11.11
CA LYS A 37 16.17 1.84 -12.43
C LYS A 37 16.12 0.87 -13.60
N GLU A 38 16.65 -0.34 -13.43
CA GLU A 38 16.61 -1.40 -14.44
C GLU A 38 15.19 -1.89 -14.76
N VAL A 39 14.24 -1.72 -13.82
CA VAL A 39 12.82 -2.01 -14.04
C VAL A 39 12.28 -1.11 -15.14
N GLY A 40 12.67 0.17 -15.18
CA GLY A 40 12.26 1.11 -16.22
C GLY A 40 12.71 0.70 -17.62
N VAL A 41 13.97 0.31 -17.75
CA VAL A 41 14.54 -0.17 -19.04
C VAL A 41 13.83 -1.44 -19.51
N CYS A 42 13.40 -2.30 -18.58
CA CYS A 42 12.62 -3.49 -18.91
C CYS A 42 11.18 -3.13 -19.31
N LEU A 43 10.51 -2.27 -18.55
CA LEU A 43 9.13 -1.87 -18.83
C LEU A 43 9.00 -1.11 -20.17
N GLN A 44 10.02 -0.37 -20.58
CA GLN A 44 10.06 0.33 -21.86
C GLN A 44 10.25 -0.59 -23.08
N ASP A 45 10.81 -1.80 -22.90
CA ASP A 45 11.10 -2.73 -23.99
C ASP A 45 10.13 -3.94 -23.96
N PRO A 46 9.08 -3.94 -24.79
CA PRO A 46 8.12 -5.04 -24.86
C PRO A 46 8.77 -6.39 -25.20
N SER A 47 9.94 -6.38 -25.85
CA SER A 47 10.67 -7.60 -26.21
C SER A 47 11.25 -8.31 -24.99
N LYS A 48 11.42 -7.60 -23.87
CA LYS A 48 11.95 -8.14 -22.60
C LYS A 48 10.85 -8.52 -21.61
N HIS A 49 9.59 -8.30 -21.96
CA HIS A 49 8.43 -8.71 -21.16
C HIS A 49 8.27 -10.23 -21.25
N ALA A 50 9.14 -10.95 -20.55
CA ALA A 50 9.05 -12.39 -20.42
C ALA A 50 8.03 -12.72 -19.33
N LEU A 51 6.95 -13.41 -19.69
CA LEU A 51 6.10 -14.03 -18.68
C LEU A 51 6.93 -15.09 -17.97
N THR A 52 7.08 -14.96 -16.66
CA THR A 52 7.68 -16.02 -15.85
C THR A 52 6.59 -16.96 -15.33
N ASP A 53 6.89 -18.25 -15.24
CA ASP A 53 6.03 -19.21 -14.53
C ASP A 53 6.07 -18.99 -13.00
N ILE A 54 5.29 -19.78 -12.25
CA ILE A 54 5.29 -19.76 -10.77
C ILE A 54 6.67 -20.06 -10.18
N ASP A 55 7.53 -20.76 -10.92
CA ASP A 55 8.88 -21.14 -10.51
C ASP A 55 9.94 -20.10 -10.94
N GLY A 56 9.53 -19.01 -11.59
CA GLY A 56 10.41 -17.92 -12.04
C GLY A 56 11.14 -18.17 -13.36
N ASN A 57 10.79 -19.22 -14.11
CA ASN A 57 11.42 -19.52 -15.40
C ASN A 57 10.73 -18.77 -16.54
N PRO A 58 11.47 -18.31 -17.57
CA PRO A 58 10.88 -17.73 -18.77
C PRO A 58 9.92 -18.71 -19.47
N ARG A 59 8.66 -18.31 -19.63
CA ARG A 59 7.64 -19.04 -20.38
C ARG A 59 7.62 -18.53 -21.82
N GLU A 60 7.69 -19.45 -22.78
CA GLU A 60 7.45 -19.11 -24.19
C GLU A 60 5.96 -18.78 -24.39
N LEU A 61 5.66 -17.67 -25.08
CA LEU A 61 4.28 -17.35 -25.45
C LEU A 61 3.74 -18.42 -26.42
N GLU A 62 2.54 -18.93 -26.14
CA GLU A 62 1.88 -19.82 -27.10
C GLU A 62 1.42 -19.04 -28.34
N PRO A 63 1.34 -19.69 -29.51
CA PRO A 63 0.89 -19.04 -30.74
C PRO A 63 -0.54 -18.48 -30.60
N GLY A 64 -0.65 -17.16 -30.40
CA GLY A 64 -1.92 -16.45 -30.22
C GLY A 64 -2.07 -15.70 -28.89
N GLU A 65 -1.17 -15.90 -27.92
CA GLU A 65 -1.06 -15.02 -26.76
C GLU A 65 -0.46 -13.67 -27.18
N LYS A 66 -1.03 -12.56 -26.68
CA LYS A 66 -0.50 -11.22 -26.91
C LYS A 66 0.55 -10.89 -25.85
N PRO A 67 1.63 -10.16 -26.19
CA PRO A 67 2.53 -9.58 -25.20
C PRO A 67 1.74 -8.77 -24.17
N MET A 68 2.20 -8.78 -22.92
CA MET A 68 1.54 -8.01 -21.86
C MET A 68 1.54 -6.52 -22.22
N GLU A 69 0.36 -5.95 -22.43
CA GLU A 69 0.22 -4.52 -22.68
C GLU A 69 0.13 -3.78 -21.34
N LEU A 70 1.09 -2.89 -21.07
CA LEU A 70 1.06 -2.04 -19.89
C LEU A 70 -0.18 -1.13 -19.92
N SER A 71 -0.79 -0.96 -18.75
CA SER A 71 -1.88 -0.02 -18.53
C SER A 71 -1.47 1.42 -18.88
N GLU A 72 -2.42 2.26 -19.24
CA GLU A 72 -2.14 3.69 -19.52
C GLU A 72 -1.55 4.40 -18.30
N ASP A 73 -2.00 4.01 -17.10
CA ASP A 73 -1.51 4.51 -15.83
C ASP A 73 -0.05 4.13 -15.60
N CYS A 74 0.33 2.87 -15.85
CA CYS A 74 1.73 2.45 -15.74
C CYS A 74 2.60 3.18 -16.78
N LYS A 75 2.13 3.34 -18.02
CA LYS A 75 2.84 4.13 -19.05
C LYS A 75 3.03 5.59 -18.63
N ALA A 76 2.03 6.19 -17.99
CA ALA A 76 2.14 7.55 -17.46
C ALA A 76 3.15 7.62 -16.30
N PHE A 77 3.13 6.63 -15.40
CA PHE A 77 4.07 6.56 -14.29
C PHE A 77 5.51 6.36 -14.77
N ILE A 78 5.75 5.56 -15.82
CA ILE A 78 7.08 5.41 -16.43
C ILE A 78 7.59 6.76 -16.92
N LYS A 79 6.76 7.54 -17.63
CA LYS A 79 7.13 8.89 -18.08
C LYS A 79 7.44 9.84 -16.92
N ILE A 80 6.71 9.75 -15.81
CA ILE A 80 7.01 10.55 -14.61
C ILE A 80 8.39 10.17 -14.06
N ASN A 81 8.71 8.87 -13.97
CA ASN A 81 10.02 8.42 -13.49
C ASN A 81 11.16 8.85 -14.42
N GLU A 82 10.93 8.86 -15.74
CA GLU A 82 11.91 9.35 -16.71
C GLU A 82 12.19 10.85 -16.58
N VAL A 83 11.14 11.67 -16.42
CA VAL A 83 11.26 13.12 -16.31
C VAL A 83 11.83 13.53 -14.95
N CYS A 84 11.43 12.83 -13.89
CA CYS A 84 11.86 13.07 -12.52
C CYS A 84 13.10 12.24 -12.10
N ASP A 85 13.87 11.69 -13.04
CA ASP A 85 14.97 10.76 -12.76
C ASP A 85 15.96 11.32 -11.72
N LYS A 86 16.34 12.59 -11.88
CA LYS A 86 17.29 13.26 -10.98
C LYS A 86 16.69 13.48 -9.59
N GLU A 87 15.44 13.91 -9.53
CA GLU A 87 14.74 14.18 -8.30
C GLU A 87 14.46 12.89 -7.52
N ILE A 88 14.20 11.78 -8.20
CA ILE A 88 14.01 10.47 -7.57
C ILE A 88 15.33 9.99 -6.95
N GLU A 89 16.44 10.12 -7.68
CA GLU A 89 17.77 9.78 -7.16
C GLU A 89 18.14 10.61 -5.92
N GLU A 90 17.95 11.92 -5.99
CA GLU A 90 18.43 12.86 -4.97
C GLU A 90 17.48 13.00 -3.76
N HIS A 91 16.17 12.93 -3.97
CA HIS A 91 15.18 13.27 -2.95
C HIS A 91 14.32 12.07 -2.51
N CYS A 92 14.23 11.04 -3.35
CA CYS A 92 13.45 9.83 -3.07
C CYS A 92 14.33 8.60 -2.93
N GLU A 93 15.63 8.74 -2.63
CA GLU A 93 16.55 7.63 -2.32
C GLU A 93 16.59 6.53 -3.41
N GLY A 94 16.42 6.91 -4.67
CA GLY A 94 16.41 5.96 -5.79
C GLY A 94 15.24 4.97 -5.75
N GLN A 95 14.14 5.33 -5.09
CA GLN A 95 12.89 4.55 -5.11
C GLN A 95 12.23 4.69 -6.49
N TYR A 96 12.79 4.07 -7.53
CA TYR A 96 12.22 4.06 -8.87
C TYR A 96 11.13 3.00 -9.00
N PHE A 97 10.06 3.33 -9.72
CA PHE A 97 8.97 2.42 -10.08
C PHE A 97 8.24 1.75 -8.90
N GLN A 98 8.40 2.26 -7.67
CA GLN A 98 7.71 1.73 -6.49
C GLN A 98 6.43 2.52 -6.18
N GLY A 99 5.50 1.90 -5.45
CA GLY A 99 4.28 2.57 -4.98
C GLY A 99 4.53 3.86 -4.17
N ASP A 100 5.66 3.95 -3.47
CA ASP A 100 6.01 5.11 -2.65
C ASP A 100 6.64 6.27 -3.45
N THR A 101 7.11 6.04 -4.67
CA THR A 101 7.73 7.09 -5.51
C THR A 101 6.77 8.26 -5.73
N MET A 102 5.51 7.96 -6.05
CA MET A 102 4.49 9.01 -6.26
C MET A 102 4.20 9.77 -4.98
N THR A 103 4.16 9.10 -3.84
CA THR A 103 3.96 9.75 -2.53
C THR A 103 5.15 10.67 -2.21
N CYS A 104 6.38 10.20 -2.46
CA CYS A 104 7.57 11.02 -2.28
C CYS A 104 7.52 12.29 -3.13
N LEU A 105 7.25 12.15 -4.44
CA LEU A 105 7.23 13.27 -5.38
C LEU A 105 6.08 14.25 -5.12
N THR A 106 4.88 13.77 -4.81
CA THR A 106 3.69 14.63 -4.69
C THR A 106 3.44 15.17 -3.28
N GLN A 107 3.85 14.44 -2.23
CA GLN A 107 3.55 14.80 -0.85
C GLN A 107 4.78 15.23 -0.05
N TRP A 108 5.91 14.53 -0.20
CA TRP A 108 7.06 14.73 0.70
C TRP A 108 8.07 15.73 0.17
N LYS A 109 8.29 15.74 -1.15
CA LYS A 109 9.37 16.50 -1.79
C LYS A 109 8.87 17.50 -2.82
N TYR A 110 7.56 17.62 -3.01
CA TYR A 110 6.96 18.47 -4.04
C TYR A 110 7.58 19.87 -4.12
N ASP A 111 7.80 20.54 -2.99
CA ASP A 111 8.31 21.90 -2.98
C ASP A 111 9.75 22.03 -3.50
N VAL A 112 10.58 20.99 -3.31
CA VAL A 112 12.00 20.97 -3.71
C VAL A 112 12.24 20.44 -5.12
N LEU A 113 11.21 19.90 -5.79
CA LEU A 113 11.33 19.39 -7.16
C LEU A 113 11.56 20.52 -8.18
N GLY A 114 12.25 20.20 -9.28
CA GLY A 114 12.35 21.06 -10.45
C GLY A 114 11.00 21.28 -11.13
N ASP A 115 10.90 22.36 -11.92
CA ASP A 115 9.66 22.71 -12.64
C ASP A 115 9.25 21.65 -13.66
N ASP A 116 10.24 20.97 -14.28
CA ASP A 116 10.01 19.89 -15.24
C ASP A 116 9.28 18.70 -14.59
N CYS A 117 9.79 18.24 -13.44
CA CYS A 117 9.16 17.16 -12.68
C CYS A 117 7.78 17.59 -12.14
N LYS A 118 7.64 18.81 -11.61
CA LYS A 118 6.35 19.35 -11.15
C LYS A 118 5.30 19.42 -12.27
N GLY A 119 5.72 19.69 -13.50
CA GLY A 119 4.83 19.83 -14.67
C GLY A 119 4.18 18.54 -15.11
N VAL A 120 4.82 17.39 -14.86
CA VAL A 120 4.30 16.06 -15.23
C VAL A 120 3.55 15.37 -14.11
N LEU A 121 3.71 15.82 -12.87
CA LEU A 121 2.98 15.25 -11.74
C LEU A 121 1.49 15.58 -11.82
N PRO A 122 0.61 14.64 -11.43
CA PRO A 122 -0.82 14.94 -11.31
C PRO A 122 -0.99 16.12 -10.37
N LYS A 123 -1.75 17.14 -10.81
CA LYS A 123 -2.00 18.34 -10.01
C LYS A 123 -2.57 17.91 -8.67
N LYS A 124 -1.95 18.35 -7.59
CA LYS A 124 -2.42 18.13 -6.23
C LYS A 124 -3.85 18.68 -6.15
N GLU A 125 -4.86 17.81 -6.18
CA GLU A 125 -6.23 18.23 -5.95
C GLU A 125 -6.26 18.87 -4.56
N ALA A 126 -6.69 20.13 -4.50
CA ALA A 126 -6.84 20.84 -3.25
C ALA A 126 -7.71 19.99 -2.31
N GLU A 127 -7.16 19.63 -1.14
CA GLU A 127 -7.82 18.78 -0.15
C GLU A 127 -9.29 19.17 0.02
N SER A 128 -10.20 18.29 -0.36
CA SER A 128 -11.58 18.36 0.10
C SER A 128 -11.60 17.84 1.55
N VAL A 129 -11.49 18.78 2.50
CA VAL A 129 -11.42 18.58 3.96
C VAL A 129 -12.77 18.11 4.56
N GLU A 130 -13.49 17.18 3.93
CA GLU A 130 -14.80 16.73 4.40
C GLU A 130 -14.87 15.22 4.63
N VAL A 131 -13.89 14.63 5.33
CA VAL A 131 -13.90 13.18 5.69
C VAL A 131 -13.40 12.89 7.11
N ASP A 132 -13.47 13.83 8.07
CA ASP A 132 -12.83 13.59 9.40
C ASP A 132 -13.78 13.20 10.54
N ALA A 133 -15.10 13.43 10.46
CA ALA A 133 -16.01 13.06 11.54
C ALA A 133 -16.23 11.53 11.64
N ASP A 134 -16.52 10.87 10.53
CA ASP A 134 -16.80 9.43 10.51
C ASP A 134 -15.54 8.58 10.72
N LYS A 135 -14.39 9.02 10.18
CA LYS A 135 -13.09 8.38 10.46
C LYS A 135 -12.69 8.54 11.92
N ALA A 136 -12.94 9.70 12.56
CA ALA A 136 -12.68 9.88 13.98
C ALA A 136 -13.55 8.94 14.85
N ALA A 137 -14.86 8.83 14.55
CA ALA A 137 -15.74 7.91 15.24
C ALA A 137 -15.30 6.44 15.09
N TRP A 138 -14.88 6.03 13.89
CA TRP A 138 -14.37 4.68 13.63
C TRP A 138 -13.06 4.40 14.38
N ARG A 139 -12.12 5.36 14.40
CA ARG A 139 -10.86 5.26 15.15
C ARG A 139 -11.12 5.15 16.65
N ALA A 140 -12.05 5.93 17.20
CA ALA A 140 -12.45 5.86 18.60
C ALA A 140 -13.03 4.49 18.96
N LYS A 141 -13.92 3.94 18.12
CA LYS A 141 -14.51 2.59 18.33
C LYS A 141 -13.43 1.49 18.34
N ARG A 142 -12.48 1.54 17.41
CA ARG A 142 -11.38 0.56 17.35
C ARG A 142 -10.42 0.67 18.52
N LYS A 143 -10.10 1.88 18.95
CA LYS A 143 -9.27 2.11 20.14
C LYS A 143 -9.95 1.52 21.38
N GLY A 144 -11.24 1.80 21.58
CA GLY A 144 -12.00 1.22 22.69
C GLY A 144 -12.03 -0.31 22.68
N ALA A 145 -12.22 -0.93 21.51
CA ALA A 145 -12.18 -2.40 21.39
C ALA A 145 -10.79 -2.99 21.70
N ARG A 146 -9.71 -2.33 21.25
CA ARG A 146 -8.33 -2.74 21.56
C ARG A 146 -8.04 -2.64 23.05
N ASP A 147 -8.40 -1.53 23.69
CA ASP A 147 -8.18 -1.31 25.12
C ASP A 147 -8.97 -2.31 25.98
N ALA A 148 -10.19 -2.67 25.56
CA ALA A 148 -10.98 -3.70 26.22
C ALA A 148 -10.31 -5.09 26.12
N ALA A 149 -9.84 -5.47 24.92
CA ALA A 149 -9.14 -6.74 24.72
C ALA A 149 -7.84 -6.82 25.54
N ILE A 150 -7.08 -5.72 25.61
CA ILE A 150 -5.85 -5.64 26.42
C ILE A 150 -6.16 -5.88 27.89
N LYS A 151 -7.20 -5.22 28.44
CA LYS A 151 -7.62 -5.41 29.84
C LYS A 151 -8.05 -6.84 30.14
N GLU A 152 -8.71 -7.52 29.21
CA GLU A 152 -9.10 -8.92 29.36
C GLU A 152 -7.88 -9.84 29.40
N ILE A 153 -6.92 -9.63 28.49
CA ILE A 153 -5.64 -10.37 28.46
C ILE A 153 -4.86 -10.18 29.77
N GLU A 154 -4.77 -8.95 30.29
CA GLU A 154 -4.09 -8.67 31.56
C GLU A 154 -4.77 -9.35 32.75
N LYS A 155 -6.11 -9.31 32.80
CA LYS A 155 -6.89 -9.99 33.85
C LYS A 155 -6.67 -11.49 33.83
N ASP A 156 -6.63 -12.11 32.66
CA ASP A 156 -6.42 -13.54 32.52
C ASP A 156 -4.97 -13.95 32.80
N LYS A 157 -3.98 -13.13 32.41
CA LYS A 157 -2.59 -13.31 32.85
C LYS A 157 -2.48 -13.30 34.37
N LYS A 158 -3.09 -12.33 35.05
CA LYS A 158 -3.10 -12.23 36.52
C LYS A 158 -3.75 -13.45 37.19
N LYS A 159 -4.91 -13.91 36.69
CA LYS A 159 -5.56 -15.13 37.20
C LYS A 159 -4.66 -16.37 37.04
N LYS A 160 -3.99 -16.52 35.89
CA LYS A 160 -3.06 -17.64 35.63
C LYS A 160 -1.86 -17.59 36.58
N GLU A 161 -1.29 -16.42 36.84
CA GLU A 161 -0.21 -16.24 37.81
C GLU A 161 -0.64 -16.58 39.24
N ASP A 162 -1.82 -16.12 39.67
CA ASP A 162 -2.36 -16.41 40.99
C ASP A 162 -2.67 -17.90 41.17
N ALA A 163 -3.23 -18.54 40.14
CA ALA A 163 -3.46 -19.99 40.12
C ALA A 163 -2.14 -20.77 40.20
N ALA A 164 -1.11 -20.35 39.47
CA ALA A 164 0.22 -20.95 39.53
C ALA A 164 0.88 -20.79 40.91
N LYS A 165 0.78 -19.61 41.53
CA LYS A 165 1.27 -19.36 42.91
C LYS A 165 0.56 -20.24 43.94
N LYS A 166 -0.78 -20.35 43.86
CA LYS A 166 -1.57 -21.23 44.74
C LYS A 166 -1.22 -22.71 44.53
N GLY A 167 -1.03 -23.15 43.29
CA GLY A 167 -0.60 -24.52 42.95
C GLY A 167 0.76 -24.87 43.53
N LYS A 168 1.75 -23.97 43.46
CA LYS A 168 3.08 -24.16 44.07
C LYS A 168 3.00 -24.28 45.60
N LYS A 169 2.21 -23.45 46.28
CA LYS A 169 2.03 -23.53 47.75
C LYS A 169 1.44 -24.87 48.19
N ARG A 170 0.37 -25.36 47.53
CA ARG A 170 -0.25 -26.67 47.83
C ARG A 170 0.69 -27.87 47.61
N ARG A 171 1.58 -27.79 46.61
CA ARG A 171 2.61 -28.82 46.38
C ARG A 171 3.68 -28.85 47.47
N LYS A 172 4.11 -27.68 47.96
CA LYS A 172 5.11 -27.59 49.04
C LYS A 172 4.58 -28.18 50.35
N SER A 173 3.36 -27.83 50.76
CA SER A 173 2.75 -28.32 52.00
C SER A 173 2.50 -29.84 52.01
N LYS A 174 2.34 -30.47 50.83
CA LYS A 174 2.15 -31.94 50.72
C LYS A 174 3.46 -32.73 50.80
N LYS A 175 4.63 -32.07 50.66
CA LYS A 175 5.95 -32.72 50.73
C LYS A 175 6.51 -32.75 52.15
N GLU A 176 5.93 -31.98 53.08
CA GLU A 176 6.34 -31.89 54.49
C GLU A 176 5.48 -32.77 55.43
N LEU A 177 4.59 -33.59 54.86
CA LEU A 177 3.77 -34.61 55.51
C LEU A 177 4.24 -36.00 55.05
#